data_AF-A0A1C5CD79-F1
#
_entry.id   AF-A0A1C5CD79-F1
#
_cell.length_a   1.000
_cell.length_b   1.000
_cell.length_c   1.000
_cell.angle_alpha   90.00
_cell.angle_beta   90.00
_cell.angle_gamma   90.00
#
_symmetry.space_group_name_H-M   'P 1'
#
loop_
_entity.id
_entity.type
_entity.pdbx_description
1 polymer ?
#
loop_
_entity_poly.entity_id
_entity_poly.type
_entity_poly.pdbx_seq_one_letter_code
_entity_poly.pdbx_strand_id
1 'polypeptide(L)'
;MDHITFLVAVVIVTALAFDFTNGFHDTANAMATSIATGALTPRTAVLVSGILNIVGAFLSTEVAKTISGGIVDDTLVTPGMIFAGLVGAILWNLLTWLVGLPSSSSHALFGGLIGAVWVGAGSHGVHFDKVVEKVLIPAVASPIVAGVAALLATYLAYRLTDRARKKSVTKGFRVGQIASASLVSLAHGTNDAQKTMGVITLALISTGALGHDAGPPLWVIASAGLAIGLGTYLGGWRIIRT
;
A
#
# COMPACT_ATOMS: atom_id res chain seq x y z
N MET A 1 -20.28 17.38 -19.31
CA MET A 1 -19.48 16.14 -19.39
C MET A 1 -17.99 16.45 -19.22
N ASP A 2 -17.48 17.53 -19.84
CA ASP A 2 -16.06 17.94 -19.77
C ASP A 2 -15.51 18.13 -18.34
N HIS A 3 -16.28 18.73 -17.43
CA HIS A 3 -15.86 18.90 -16.02
C HIS A 3 -15.73 17.59 -15.25
N ILE A 4 -16.57 16.59 -15.53
CA ILE A 4 -16.53 15.27 -14.87
C ILE A 4 -15.31 14.51 -15.37
N THR A 5 -15.07 14.50 -16.68
CA THR A 5 -13.88 13.89 -17.28
C THR A 5 -12.59 14.54 -16.77
N PHE A 6 -12.58 15.87 -16.62
CA PHE A 6 -11.45 16.58 -16.03
C PHE A 6 -11.19 16.17 -14.57
N LEU A 7 -12.22 16.12 -13.73
CA LEU A 7 -12.06 15.70 -12.33
C LEU A 7 -11.55 14.26 -12.20
N VAL A 8 -12.04 13.33 -13.02
CA VAL A 8 -11.53 11.95 -13.04
C VAL A 8 -10.05 11.92 -13.42
N ALA A 9 -9.65 12.67 -14.44
CA ALA A 9 -8.24 12.76 -14.82
C ALA A 9 -7.37 13.31 -13.67
N VAL A 10 -7.84 14.33 -12.96
CA VAL A 10 -7.16 14.89 -11.78
C VAL A 10 -7.06 13.86 -10.65
N VAL A 11 -8.13 13.10 -10.38
CA VAL A 11 -8.12 12.01 -9.38
C VAL A 11 -7.09 10.95 -9.76
N ILE A 12 -7.05 10.51 -11.03
CA ILE A 12 -6.09 9.50 -11.50
C ILE A 12 -4.65 9.99 -11.29
N VAL A 13 -4.33 11.20 -11.74
CA VAL A 13 -2.98 11.76 -11.60
C VAL A 13 -2.59 11.88 -10.13
N THR A 14 -3.53 12.35 -9.29
CA THR A 14 -3.29 12.53 -7.85
C THR A 14 -3.11 11.19 -7.14
N ALA A 15 -3.88 10.17 -7.53
CA ALA A 15 -3.79 8.82 -6.96
C ALA A 15 -2.46 8.15 -7.34
N LEU A 16 -2.04 8.26 -8.59
CA LEU A 16 -0.73 7.75 -9.04
C LEU A 16 0.43 8.49 -8.36
N ALA A 17 0.30 9.80 -8.15
CA ALA A 17 1.30 10.57 -7.40
C ALA A 17 1.38 10.11 -5.93
N PHE A 18 0.24 9.84 -5.29
CA PHE A 18 0.18 9.27 -3.95
C PHE A 18 0.82 7.89 -3.87
N ASP A 19 0.59 7.03 -4.86
CA ASP A 19 1.21 5.69 -4.90
C ASP A 19 2.71 5.75 -5.08
N PHE A 20 3.16 6.66 -5.95
CA PHE A 20 4.57 6.92 -6.18
C PHE A 20 5.28 7.40 -4.90
N THR A 21 4.67 8.34 -4.16
CA THR A 21 5.24 8.80 -2.89
C THR A 21 5.23 7.70 -1.83
N ASN A 22 4.18 6.88 -1.75
CA ASN A 22 4.17 5.73 -0.84
C ASN A 22 5.31 4.74 -1.15
N GLY A 23 5.49 4.37 -2.42
CA GLY A 23 6.63 3.54 -2.84
C GLY A 23 7.97 4.15 -2.44
N PHE A 24 8.12 5.46 -2.62
CA PHE A 24 9.32 6.21 -2.21
C PHE A 24 9.64 6.03 -0.72
N HIS A 25 8.63 6.12 0.14
CA HIS A 25 8.80 5.99 1.59
C HIS A 25 9.02 4.53 2.05
N ASP A 26 8.32 3.58 1.45
CA ASP A 26 8.26 2.20 1.98
C ASP A 26 9.40 1.28 1.53
N THR A 27 10.24 1.73 0.60
CA THR A 27 11.44 0.96 0.20
C THR A 27 12.34 0.64 1.39
N ALA A 28 12.50 1.60 2.31
CA ALA A 28 13.29 1.37 3.51
C ALA A 28 12.64 0.37 4.46
N ASN A 29 11.32 0.39 4.57
CA ASN A 29 10.59 -0.53 5.45
C ASN A 29 10.81 -2.00 5.05
N ALA A 30 10.87 -2.28 3.74
CA ALA A 30 11.07 -3.64 3.25
C ALA A 30 12.55 -4.08 3.18
N MET A 31 13.46 -3.17 2.80
CA MET A 31 14.83 -3.55 2.41
C MET A 31 15.94 -3.08 3.37
N ALA A 32 15.66 -2.25 4.37
CA ALA A 32 16.69 -1.70 5.26
C ALA A 32 17.51 -2.78 5.97
N THR A 33 16.88 -3.86 6.44
CA THR A 33 17.57 -4.94 7.15
C THR A 33 18.56 -5.68 6.24
N SER A 34 18.15 -6.02 5.01
CA SER A 34 19.01 -6.70 4.03
C SER A 34 20.16 -5.83 3.53
N ILE A 35 19.98 -4.50 3.51
CA ILE A 35 21.04 -3.55 3.17
C ILE A 35 22.01 -3.40 4.34
N ALA A 36 21.50 -3.19 5.56
CA ALA A 36 22.31 -2.98 6.77
C ALA A 36 23.19 -4.19 7.12
N THR A 37 22.73 -5.42 6.87
CA THR A 37 23.54 -6.63 7.09
C THR A 37 24.51 -6.94 5.96
N GLY A 38 24.50 -6.16 4.87
CA GLY A 38 25.28 -6.43 3.66
C GLY A 38 24.81 -7.66 2.89
N ALA A 39 23.58 -8.14 3.15
CA ALA A 39 23.01 -9.26 2.43
C ALA A 39 22.82 -8.93 0.94
N LEU A 40 22.26 -7.74 0.66
CA LEU A 40 22.12 -7.15 -0.67
C LEU A 40 22.87 -5.83 -0.76
N THR A 41 23.37 -5.52 -1.95
CA THR A 41 23.82 -4.15 -2.22
C THR A 41 22.59 -3.24 -2.33
N PRO A 42 22.71 -1.96 -1.94
CA PRO A 42 21.63 -1.00 -2.02
C PRO A 42 20.92 -0.96 -3.39
N ARG A 43 21.69 -0.96 -4.49
CA ARG A 43 21.14 -0.93 -5.86
C ARG A 43 20.29 -2.16 -6.16
N THR A 44 20.78 -3.33 -5.78
CA THR A 44 20.07 -4.60 -6.00
C THR A 44 18.81 -4.67 -5.14
N ALA A 45 18.88 -4.24 -3.88
CA ALA A 45 17.74 -4.28 -2.97
C ALA A 45 16.57 -3.42 -3.47
N VAL A 46 16.87 -2.20 -3.90
CA VAL A 46 15.86 -1.26 -4.42
C VAL A 46 15.28 -1.72 -5.76
N LEU A 47 16.10 -2.29 -6.65
CA LEU A 47 15.63 -2.89 -7.92
C LEU A 47 14.71 -4.09 -7.67
N VAL A 48 15.12 -5.02 -6.80
CA VAL A 48 14.32 -6.19 -6.44
C VAL A 48 13.01 -5.77 -5.79
N SER A 49 13.04 -4.81 -4.87
CA SER A 49 11.82 -4.28 -4.24
C SER A 49 10.88 -3.66 -5.26
N GLY A 50 11.39 -2.84 -6.19
CA GLY A 50 10.57 -2.20 -7.22
C GLY A 50 9.90 -3.22 -8.13
N ILE A 51 10.64 -4.24 -8.60
CA ILE A 51 10.09 -5.32 -9.42
C ILE A 51 9.03 -6.11 -8.65
N LEU A 52 9.30 -6.47 -7.39
CA LEU A 52 8.36 -7.23 -6.58
C LEU A 52 7.11 -6.43 -6.22
N ASN A 53 7.22 -5.11 -6.04
CA ASN A 53 6.07 -4.23 -5.89
C ASN A 53 5.19 -4.25 -7.14
N ILE A 54 5.80 -4.16 -8.34
CA ILE A 54 5.06 -4.28 -9.61
C ILE A 54 4.40 -5.67 -9.71
N VAL A 55 5.13 -6.75 -9.46
CA VAL A 55 4.57 -8.12 -9.51
C VAL A 55 3.43 -8.27 -8.51
N GLY A 56 3.61 -7.80 -7.28
CA GLY A 56 2.61 -7.85 -6.21
C GLY A 56 1.30 -7.16 -6.60
N ALA A 57 1.40 -6.04 -7.34
CA ALA A 57 0.24 -5.34 -7.88
C ALA A 57 -0.66 -6.24 -8.76
N PHE A 58 -0.10 -7.22 -9.47
CA PHE A 58 -0.85 -8.14 -10.33
C PHE A 58 -1.36 -9.40 -9.61
N LEU A 59 -0.94 -9.66 -8.37
CA LEU A 59 -1.30 -10.90 -7.67
C LEU A 59 -2.64 -10.84 -6.93
N SER A 60 -3.21 -9.66 -6.70
CA SER A 60 -4.47 -9.51 -5.96
C SER A 60 -5.18 -8.20 -6.32
N THR A 61 -6.49 -8.15 -6.08
CA THR A 61 -7.37 -6.97 -6.27
C THR A 61 -8.36 -6.77 -5.12
N GLU A 62 -8.24 -7.52 -4.02
CA GLU A 62 -9.21 -7.54 -2.93
C GLU A 62 -9.27 -6.24 -2.11
N VAL A 63 -8.13 -5.59 -1.87
CA VAL A 63 -8.08 -4.26 -1.23
C VAL A 63 -8.69 -3.21 -2.15
N ALA A 64 -8.44 -3.31 -3.47
CA ALA A 64 -9.03 -2.39 -4.44
C ALA A 64 -10.55 -2.47 -4.43
N LYS A 65 -11.12 -3.69 -4.44
CA LYS A 65 -12.57 -3.92 -4.33
C LYS A 65 -13.15 -3.40 -3.02
N THR A 66 -12.42 -3.58 -1.91
CA THR A 66 -12.85 -3.06 -0.60
C THR A 66 -12.99 -1.53 -0.64
N ILE A 67 -12.07 -0.83 -1.30
CA ILE A 67 -12.12 0.63 -1.45
C ILE A 67 -13.19 1.06 -2.47
N SER A 68 -13.35 0.34 -3.58
CA SER A 68 -14.21 0.77 -4.69
C SER A 68 -15.69 0.48 -4.52
N GLY A 69 -16.07 -0.41 -3.60
CA GLY A 69 -17.49 -0.66 -3.28
C GLY A 69 -17.73 -1.33 -1.93
N GLY A 70 -16.69 -1.67 -1.18
CA GLY A 70 -16.84 -2.40 0.08
C GLY A 70 -17.21 -1.54 1.29
N ILE A 71 -16.79 -0.27 1.33
CA ILE A 71 -16.92 0.59 2.53
C ILE A 71 -17.77 1.84 2.32
N VAL A 72 -18.08 2.18 1.06
CA VAL A 72 -18.87 3.35 0.67
C VAL A 72 -19.90 2.94 -0.38
N ASP A 73 -21.05 3.61 -0.36
CA ASP A 73 -22.08 3.45 -1.38
C ASP A 73 -21.62 4.16 -2.67
N ASP A 74 -21.18 3.36 -3.64
CA ASP A 74 -20.61 3.83 -4.90
C ASP A 74 -21.61 4.61 -5.78
N THR A 75 -22.91 4.48 -5.54
CA THR A 75 -23.97 5.23 -6.24
C THR A 75 -24.05 6.69 -5.78
N LEU A 76 -23.61 6.97 -4.56
CA LEU A 76 -23.66 8.30 -3.94
C LEU A 76 -22.30 9.03 -4.01
N VAL A 77 -21.23 8.27 -4.23
CA VAL A 77 -19.88 8.82 -4.35
C VAL A 77 -19.75 9.63 -5.65
N THR A 78 -19.06 10.76 -5.56
CA THR A 78 -18.71 11.58 -6.73
C THR A 78 -17.19 11.74 -6.86
N PRO A 79 -16.65 12.02 -8.05
CA PRO A 79 -15.22 12.32 -8.22
C PRO A 79 -14.70 13.44 -7.31
N GLY A 80 -15.55 14.42 -6.98
CA GLY A 80 -15.21 15.50 -6.05
C GLY A 80 -14.98 15.01 -4.62
N MET A 81 -15.80 14.07 -4.13
CA MET A 81 -15.61 13.46 -2.81
C MET A 81 -14.34 12.62 -2.77
N ILE A 82 -14.08 11.83 -3.81
CA ILE A 82 -12.87 11.01 -3.92
C ILE A 82 -11.63 11.90 -3.92
N PHE A 83 -11.65 12.98 -4.72
CA PHE A 83 -10.56 13.95 -4.76
C PHE A 83 -10.33 14.61 -3.40
N ALA A 84 -11.39 15.08 -2.74
CA ALA A 84 -11.28 15.69 -1.41
C ALA A 84 -10.70 14.71 -0.37
N GLY A 85 -11.15 13.45 -0.37
CA GLY A 85 -10.63 12.42 0.53
C GLY A 85 -9.16 12.10 0.27
N LEU A 86 -8.77 11.99 -1.00
CA LEU A 86 -7.39 11.75 -1.41
C LEU A 86 -6.47 12.93 -1.06
N VAL A 87 -6.91 14.17 -1.28
CA VAL A 87 -6.18 15.37 -0.85
C VAL A 87 -6.02 15.40 0.67
N GLY A 88 -7.08 15.09 1.43
CA GLY A 88 -7.00 14.97 2.88
C GLY A 88 -5.96 13.95 3.34
N ALA A 89 -5.95 12.77 2.70
CA ALA A 89 -4.96 11.72 2.97
C ALA A 89 -3.52 12.17 2.65
N ILE A 90 -3.31 12.81 1.50
CA ILE A 90 -2.00 13.35 1.10
C ILE A 90 -1.53 14.42 2.07
N LEU A 91 -2.39 15.39 2.42
CA LEU A 91 -2.05 16.46 3.36
C LEU A 91 -1.70 15.89 4.74
N TRP A 92 -2.45 14.90 5.22
CA TRP A 92 -2.13 14.22 6.48
C TRP A 92 -0.77 13.51 6.41
N ASN A 93 -0.51 12.75 5.36
CA ASN A 93 0.76 12.08 5.17
C ASN A 93 1.93 13.06 5.09
N LEU A 94 1.80 14.15 4.32
CA LEU A 94 2.81 15.20 4.23
C LEU A 94 3.04 15.88 5.58
N LEU A 95 1.97 16.19 6.32
CA LEU A 95 2.08 16.78 7.65
C LEU A 95 2.85 15.85 8.60
N THR A 96 2.45 14.59 8.69
CA THR A 96 3.12 13.61 9.57
C THR A 96 4.58 13.40 9.19
N TRP A 97 4.88 13.41 7.88
CA TRP A 97 6.25 13.36 7.40
C TRP A 97 7.06 14.60 7.79
N LEU A 98 6.50 15.81 7.64
CA LEU A 98 7.15 17.08 8.00
C LEU A 98 7.50 17.14 9.50
N VAL A 99 6.68 16.55 10.37
CA VAL A 99 6.92 16.49 11.81
C VAL A 99 7.61 15.20 12.28
N GLY A 100 7.98 14.30 11.35
CA GLY A 100 8.70 13.06 11.66
C GLY A 100 7.88 12.00 12.41
N LEU A 101 6.55 12.05 12.34
CA LEU A 101 5.67 11.05 12.95
C LEU A 101 5.46 9.85 12.02
N PRO A 102 5.69 8.61 12.46
CA PRO A 102 5.34 7.43 11.68
C PRO A 102 3.81 7.36 11.55
N SER A 103 3.31 7.37 10.31
CA SER A 103 1.89 7.36 10.00
C SER A 103 1.57 6.27 8.98
N SER A 104 0.33 5.77 9.03
CA SER A 104 -0.15 4.77 8.08
C SER A 104 -0.90 5.45 6.94
N SER A 105 -0.32 5.40 5.73
CA SER A 105 -0.97 5.88 4.50
C SER A 105 -2.32 5.20 4.24
N SER A 106 -2.49 3.93 4.66
CA SER A 106 -3.77 3.21 4.55
C SER A 106 -4.86 3.90 5.38
N HIS A 107 -4.58 4.19 6.65
CA HIS A 107 -5.55 4.82 7.53
C HIS A 107 -5.84 6.27 7.13
N ALA A 108 -4.83 6.99 6.65
CA ALA A 108 -5.00 8.32 6.09
C ALA A 108 -5.97 8.29 4.89
N LEU A 109 -5.78 7.33 3.96
CA LEU A 109 -6.65 7.17 2.79
C LEU A 109 -8.08 6.76 3.17
N PHE A 110 -8.23 5.73 4.00
CA PHE A 110 -9.56 5.29 4.47
C PHE A 110 -10.28 6.40 5.21
N GLY A 111 -9.61 7.07 6.15
CA GLY A 111 -10.18 8.19 6.90
C GLY A 111 -10.56 9.37 6.01
N GLY A 112 -9.70 9.72 5.04
CA GLY A 112 -9.99 10.77 4.07
C GLY A 112 -11.21 10.44 3.20
N LEU A 113 -11.28 9.23 2.64
CA LEU A 113 -12.39 8.80 1.80
C LEU A 113 -13.71 8.69 2.59
N ILE A 114 -13.69 8.00 3.74
CA ILE A 114 -14.86 7.86 4.62
C ILE A 114 -15.36 9.23 5.08
N GLY A 115 -14.46 10.12 5.49
CA GLY A 115 -14.82 11.47 5.91
C GLY A 115 -15.44 12.30 4.79
N ALA A 116 -14.86 12.24 3.58
CA ALA A 116 -15.39 12.96 2.43
C ALA A 116 -16.78 12.45 2.00
N VAL A 117 -17.00 11.13 2.00
CA VAL A 117 -18.31 10.54 1.69
C VAL A 117 -19.32 10.82 2.80
N TRP A 118 -18.93 10.74 4.07
CA TRP A 118 -19.84 11.07 5.17
C TRP A 118 -20.30 12.54 5.08
N VAL A 119 -19.39 13.48 4.85
CA VAL A 119 -19.77 14.90 4.71
C VAL A 119 -20.56 15.15 3.42
N GLY A 120 -20.20 14.51 2.31
CA GLY A 120 -20.79 14.77 1.00
C GLY A 120 -22.12 14.07 0.74
N ALA A 121 -22.28 12.83 1.19
CA ALA A 121 -23.45 11.98 0.97
C ALA A 121 -24.22 11.67 2.27
N GLY A 122 -23.69 12.01 3.45
CA GLY A 122 -24.30 11.67 4.74
C GLY A 122 -23.89 10.30 5.26
N SER A 123 -24.36 9.94 6.45
CA SER A 123 -23.96 8.69 7.13
C SER A 123 -24.38 7.42 6.39
N HIS A 124 -25.42 7.48 5.56
CA HIS A 124 -25.90 6.34 4.77
C HIS A 124 -25.00 6.02 3.56
N GLY A 125 -24.16 6.96 3.13
CA GLY A 125 -23.15 6.71 2.09
C GLY A 125 -21.94 5.91 2.58
N VAL A 126 -21.86 5.60 3.88
CA VAL A 126 -20.76 4.83 4.48
C VAL A 126 -21.31 3.56 5.12
N HIS A 127 -20.76 2.42 4.73
CA HIS A 127 -21.08 1.13 5.34
C HIS A 127 -20.23 0.92 6.60
N PHE A 128 -20.65 1.52 7.72
CA PHE A 128 -19.87 1.49 8.98
C PHE A 128 -19.63 0.07 9.51
N ASP A 129 -20.55 -0.86 9.28
CA ASP A 129 -20.37 -2.28 9.58
C ASP A 129 -19.18 -2.85 8.79
N LYS A 130 -19.05 -2.51 7.51
CA LYS A 130 -17.94 -2.91 6.65
C LYS A 130 -16.64 -2.19 7.00
N VAL A 131 -16.70 -0.93 7.43
CA VAL A 131 -15.52 -0.21 7.96
C VAL A 131 -14.96 -0.96 9.18
N VAL A 132 -15.82 -1.41 10.09
CA VAL A 132 -15.37 -2.21 11.24
C VAL A 132 -14.78 -3.54 10.77
N GLU A 133 -15.51 -4.28 9.92
CA GLU A 133 -15.13 -5.63 9.47
C GLU A 133 -13.82 -5.64 8.65
N LYS A 134 -13.69 -4.71 7.69
CA LYS A 134 -12.64 -4.72 6.67
C LYS A 134 -11.46 -3.79 6.97
N VAL A 135 -11.65 -2.80 7.85
CA VAL A 135 -10.60 -1.81 8.16
C VAL A 135 -10.16 -1.93 9.62
N LEU A 136 -11.07 -1.74 10.58
CA LEU A 136 -10.69 -1.65 12.00
C LEU A 136 -10.23 -2.99 12.59
N ILE A 137 -10.95 -4.10 12.31
CA ILE A 137 -10.56 -5.42 12.82
C ILE A 137 -9.17 -5.82 12.27
N PRO A 138 -8.90 -5.79 10.95
CA PRO A 138 -7.57 -6.08 10.43
C PRO A 138 -6.48 -5.12 10.92
N ALA A 139 -6.80 -3.84 11.15
CA ALA A 139 -5.84 -2.86 11.67
C ALA A 139 -5.34 -3.21 13.07
N VAL A 140 -6.22 -3.72 13.95
CA VAL A 140 -5.85 -4.16 15.30
C VAL A 140 -5.27 -5.57 15.31
N ALA A 141 -5.81 -6.47 14.49
CA ALA A 141 -5.38 -7.86 14.46
C ALA A 141 -3.99 -8.02 13.81
N SER A 142 -3.67 -7.26 12.77
CA SER A 142 -2.44 -7.47 11.99
C SER A 142 -1.14 -7.28 12.80
N PRO A 143 -0.97 -6.26 13.69
CA PRO A 143 0.24 -6.16 14.51
C PRO A 143 0.35 -7.31 15.52
N ILE A 144 -0.77 -7.80 16.06
CA ILE A 144 -0.79 -8.92 17.02
C ILE A 144 -0.35 -10.21 16.31
N VAL A 145 -0.97 -10.50 15.16
CA VAL A 145 -0.64 -11.70 14.36
C VAL A 145 0.81 -11.63 13.89
N ALA A 146 1.27 -10.48 13.39
CA ALA A 146 2.66 -10.28 12.98
C ALA A 146 3.63 -10.44 14.16
N GLY A 147 3.29 -9.93 15.35
CA GLY A 147 4.10 -10.06 16.56
C GLY A 147 4.24 -11.51 17.02
N VAL A 148 3.14 -12.26 17.06
CA VAL A 148 3.15 -13.70 17.39
C VAL A 148 3.94 -14.50 16.36
N ALA A 149 3.71 -14.24 15.07
CA ALA A 149 4.44 -14.91 13.98
C ALA A 149 5.96 -14.61 14.06
N ALA A 150 6.33 -13.35 14.31
CA ALA A 150 7.73 -12.97 14.49
C ALA A 150 8.36 -13.67 15.70
N LEU A 151 7.67 -13.70 16.84
CA LEU A 151 8.16 -14.38 18.05
C LEU A 151 8.40 -15.88 17.80
N LEU A 152 7.45 -16.56 17.17
CA LEU A 152 7.57 -17.98 16.85
C LEU A 152 8.69 -18.23 15.83
N ALA A 153 8.75 -17.43 14.76
CA ALA A 153 9.79 -17.55 13.74
C ALA A 153 11.19 -17.34 14.33
N THR A 154 11.36 -16.32 15.17
CA THR A 154 12.62 -16.05 15.87
C THR A 154 12.98 -17.20 16.81
N TYR A 155 12.04 -17.67 17.65
CA TYR A 155 12.27 -18.80 18.55
C TYR A 155 12.71 -20.07 17.80
N LEU A 156 12.01 -20.42 16.71
CA LEU A 156 12.37 -21.57 15.87
C LEU A 156 13.75 -21.38 15.23
N ALA A 157 14.05 -20.19 14.70
CA ALA A 157 15.33 -19.90 14.09
C ALA A 157 16.50 -20.12 15.06
N TYR A 158 16.39 -19.63 16.30
CA TYR A 158 17.42 -19.87 17.33
C TYR A 158 17.53 -21.35 17.69
N ARG A 159 16.39 -22.04 17.90
CA ARG A 159 16.39 -23.46 18.28
C ARG A 159 17.02 -24.36 17.20
N LEU A 160 16.75 -24.07 15.92
CA LEU A 160 17.27 -24.86 14.80
C LEU A 160 18.76 -24.60 14.53
N THR A 161 19.28 -23.43 14.90
CA THR A 161 20.66 -23.02 14.62
C THR A 161 21.61 -23.19 15.80
N ASP A 162 21.09 -23.52 16.99
CA ASP A 162 21.85 -23.64 18.25
C ASP A 162 23.08 -24.57 18.16
N ARG A 163 22.96 -25.69 17.42
CA ARG A 163 24.05 -26.67 17.25
C ARG A 163 24.78 -26.56 15.92
N ALA A 164 24.44 -25.59 15.08
CA ALA A 164 24.96 -25.48 13.73
C ALA A 164 26.29 -24.72 13.67
N ARG A 165 27.13 -25.06 12.68
CA ARG A 165 28.42 -24.38 12.47
C ARG A 165 28.19 -22.90 12.11
N LYS A 166 28.83 -21.97 12.83
CA LYS A 166 28.69 -20.50 12.65
C LYS A 166 28.69 -20.06 11.18
N LYS A 167 29.63 -20.56 10.35
CA LYS A 167 29.72 -20.22 8.92
C LYS A 167 28.48 -20.62 8.12
N SER A 168 27.90 -21.78 8.39
CA SER A 168 26.67 -22.25 7.73
C SER A 168 25.45 -21.45 8.17
N VAL A 169 25.40 -21.09 9.45
CA VAL A 169 24.34 -20.24 10.04
C VAL A 169 24.34 -18.86 9.38
N THR A 170 25.49 -18.19 9.30
CA THR A 170 25.59 -16.87 8.67
C THR A 170 25.17 -16.89 7.19
N LYS A 171 25.57 -17.91 6.42
CA LYS A 171 25.15 -18.05 5.03
C LYS A 171 23.64 -18.29 4.91
N GLY A 172 23.08 -19.15 5.76
CA GLY A 172 21.64 -19.42 5.80
C GLY A 172 20.81 -18.18 6.13
N PHE A 173 21.19 -17.44 7.18
CA PHE A 173 20.52 -16.19 7.55
C PHE A 173 20.61 -15.12 6.46
N ARG A 174 21.74 -15.02 5.75
CA ARG A 174 21.88 -14.09 4.63
C ARG A 174 20.87 -14.40 3.51
N VAL A 175 20.73 -15.67 3.12
CA VAL A 175 19.75 -16.08 2.11
C VAL A 175 18.32 -15.89 2.61
N GLY A 176 18.06 -16.25 3.87
CA GLY A 176 16.75 -16.07 4.50
C GLY A 176 16.32 -14.60 4.59
N GLN A 177 17.24 -13.68 4.87
CA GLN A 177 16.99 -12.24 4.87
C GLN A 177 16.62 -11.73 3.47
N ILE A 178 17.34 -12.17 2.43
CA ILE A 178 17.03 -11.82 1.05
C ILE A 178 15.63 -12.30 0.67
N ALA A 179 15.31 -13.56 0.98
CA ALA A 179 14.00 -14.14 0.67
C ALA A 179 12.87 -13.46 1.45
N SER A 180 13.04 -13.24 2.77
CA SER A 180 12.03 -12.58 3.59
C SER A 180 11.82 -11.12 3.20
N ALA A 181 12.88 -10.34 2.98
CA ALA A 181 12.76 -8.96 2.50
C ALA A 181 12.06 -8.90 1.13
N SER A 182 12.36 -9.84 0.23
CA SER A 182 11.67 -9.96 -1.05
C SER A 182 10.18 -10.26 -0.87
N LEU A 183 9.82 -11.18 0.04
CA LEU A 183 8.42 -11.46 0.35
C LEU A 183 7.69 -10.26 0.97
N VAL A 184 8.37 -9.47 1.81
CA VAL A 184 7.82 -8.22 2.37
C VAL A 184 7.57 -7.20 1.25
N SER A 185 8.51 -7.00 0.32
CA SER A 185 8.27 -6.14 -0.85
C SER A 185 7.13 -6.65 -1.73
N LEU A 186 7.04 -7.96 -1.96
CA LEU A 186 5.94 -8.53 -2.73
C LEU A 186 4.58 -8.28 -2.04
N ALA A 187 4.51 -8.53 -0.73
CA ALA A 187 3.33 -8.29 0.08
C ALA A 187 2.95 -6.80 0.12
N HIS A 188 3.93 -5.91 0.15
CA HIS A 188 3.72 -4.47 0.04
C HIS A 188 3.03 -4.10 -1.27
N GLY A 189 3.53 -4.57 -2.41
CA GLY A 189 2.90 -4.37 -3.72
C GLY A 189 1.48 -4.93 -3.80
N THR A 190 1.21 -6.06 -3.14
CA THR A 190 -0.16 -6.62 -3.07
C THR A 190 -1.11 -5.78 -2.21
N ASN A 191 -0.64 -4.84 -1.40
CA ASN A 191 -1.51 -4.02 -0.54
C ASN A 191 -1.59 -2.58 -1.05
N ASP A 192 -0.43 -1.95 -1.24
CA ASP A 192 -0.32 -0.51 -1.46
C ASP A 192 -0.73 -0.10 -2.86
N ALA A 193 -0.29 -0.84 -3.89
CA ALA A 193 -0.72 -0.59 -5.26
C ALA A 193 -2.25 -0.67 -5.39
N GLN A 194 -2.87 -1.59 -4.65
CA GLN A 194 -4.32 -1.78 -4.69
C GLN A 194 -5.12 -0.62 -4.10
N LYS A 195 -4.53 0.17 -3.20
CA LYS A 195 -5.19 1.37 -2.66
C LYS A 195 -5.47 2.36 -3.79
N THR A 196 -4.45 2.60 -4.60
CA THR A 196 -4.51 3.45 -5.78
C THR A 196 -5.44 2.88 -6.84
N MET A 197 -5.36 1.56 -7.08
CA MET A 197 -6.31 0.89 -7.97
C MET A 197 -7.75 1.08 -7.52
N GLY A 198 -8.03 0.93 -6.22
CA GLY A 198 -9.36 1.08 -5.64
C GLY A 198 -9.90 2.51 -5.79
N VAL A 199 -9.08 3.51 -5.51
CA VAL A 199 -9.45 4.94 -5.68
C VAL A 199 -9.77 5.26 -7.13
N ILE A 200 -8.94 4.82 -8.07
CA ILE A 200 -9.18 5.05 -9.51
C ILE A 200 -10.43 4.29 -9.97
N THR A 201 -10.59 3.04 -9.54
CA THR A 201 -11.75 2.22 -9.90
C THR A 201 -13.04 2.83 -9.36
N LEU A 202 -13.05 3.30 -8.11
CA LEU A 202 -14.17 4.03 -7.52
C LEU A 202 -14.53 5.28 -8.34
N ALA A 203 -13.52 6.03 -8.81
CA ALA A 203 -13.75 7.21 -9.64
C ALA A 203 -14.40 6.85 -10.99
N LEU A 204 -13.97 5.76 -11.61
CA LEU A 204 -14.55 5.25 -12.85
C LEU A 204 -15.99 4.73 -12.64
N ILE A 205 -16.25 4.02 -11.55
CA ILE A 205 -17.60 3.56 -11.17
C ILE A 205 -18.53 4.75 -10.91
N SER A 206 -18.07 5.76 -10.14
CA SER A 206 -18.87 6.97 -9.81
C SER A 206 -19.30 7.80 -11.02
N THR A 207 -18.70 7.56 -12.19
CA THR A 207 -19.03 8.24 -13.45
C THR A 207 -19.77 7.35 -14.44
N GLY A 208 -20.07 6.09 -14.05
CA GLY A 208 -20.70 5.09 -14.92
C GLY A 208 -19.78 4.52 -16.00
N ALA A 209 -18.47 4.82 -15.97
CA ALA A 209 -17.49 4.27 -16.92
C ALA A 209 -17.18 2.79 -16.65
N LEU A 210 -17.39 2.34 -15.41
CA LEU A 210 -17.39 0.94 -15.00
C LEU A 210 -18.73 0.62 -14.32
N GLY A 211 -19.17 -0.64 -14.41
CA GLY A 211 -20.34 -1.10 -13.67
C GLY A 211 -20.06 -1.20 -12.18
N HIS A 212 -21.13 -1.21 -11.37
CA HIS A 212 -21.06 -1.59 -9.96
C HIS A 212 -20.39 -2.97 -9.83
N ASP A 213 -19.61 -3.16 -8.77
CA ASP A 213 -18.80 -4.37 -8.50
C ASP A 213 -17.68 -4.68 -9.53
N ALA A 214 -17.43 -3.81 -10.50
CA ALA A 214 -16.32 -4.01 -11.44
C ALA A 214 -14.97 -3.96 -10.71
N GLY A 215 -14.11 -4.94 -11.01
CA GLY A 215 -12.71 -4.91 -10.58
C GLY A 215 -11.88 -3.87 -11.34
N PRO A 216 -10.68 -3.54 -10.83
CA PRO A 216 -9.78 -2.62 -11.51
C PRO A 216 -9.39 -3.16 -12.90
N PRO A 217 -9.54 -2.38 -13.98
CA PRO A 217 -9.12 -2.81 -15.30
C PRO A 217 -7.58 -2.91 -15.37
N LEU A 218 -7.07 -3.68 -16.33
CA LEU A 218 -5.65 -3.99 -16.43
C LEU A 218 -4.74 -2.75 -16.47
N TRP A 219 -5.17 -1.68 -17.13
CA TRP A 219 -4.40 -0.45 -17.21
C TRP A 219 -4.29 0.26 -15.85
N VAL A 220 -5.30 0.14 -14.98
CA VAL A 220 -5.27 0.66 -13.61
C VAL A 220 -4.29 -0.15 -12.77
N ILE A 221 -4.32 -1.47 -12.90
CA ILE A 221 -3.37 -2.37 -12.22
C ILE A 221 -1.94 -2.05 -12.66
N ALA A 222 -1.71 -1.93 -13.97
CA ALA A 222 -0.39 -1.66 -14.53
C ALA A 222 0.12 -0.26 -14.15
N SER A 223 -0.73 0.77 -14.21
CA SER A 223 -0.33 2.15 -13.87
C SER A 223 -0.03 2.32 -12.39
N ALA A 224 -0.86 1.76 -11.50
CA ALA A 224 -0.59 1.75 -10.05
C ALA A 224 0.69 0.95 -9.72
N GLY A 225 0.79 -0.27 -10.25
CA GLY A 225 1.99 -1.12 -10.08
C GLY A 225 3.27 -0.43 -10.54
N LEU A 226 3.25 0.24 -11.69
CA LEU A 226 4.38 1.03 -12.18
C LEU A 226 4.66 2.25 -11.29
N ALA A 227 3.63 2.97 -10.84
CA ALA A 227 3.79 4.14 -9.98
C ALA A 227 4.49 3.77 -8.66
N ILE A 228 3.99 2.75 -7.94
CA ILE A 228 4.62 2.28 -6.71
C ILE A 228 6.01 1.68 -6.96
N GLY A 229 6.20 0.93 -8.03
CA GLY A 229 7.48 0.31 -8.38
C GLY A 229 8.56 1.35 -8.70
N LEU A 230 8.20 2.39 -9.47
CA LEU A 230 9.09 3.51 -9.79
C LEU A 230 9.37 4.38 -8.55
N GLY A 231 8.34 4.65 -7.74
CA GLY A 231 8.49 5.33 -6.46
C GLY A 231 9.48 4.60 -5.56
N THR A 232 9.31 3.27 -5.45
CA THR A 232 10.21 2.38 -4.72
C THR A 232 11.64 2.49 -5.23
N TYR A 233 11.79 2.39 -6.55
CA TYR A 233 13.11 2.46 -7.17
C TYR A 233 13.80 3.81 -6.91
N LEU A 234 13.07 4.93 -6.94
CA LEU A 234 13.63 6.28 -6.80
C LEU A 234 13.77 6.75 -5.35
N GLY A 235 12.99 6.21 -4.40
CA GLY A 235 13.05 6.61 -3.00
C GLY A 235 14.12 5.96 -2.16
N GLY A 236 14.44 4.69 -2.46
CA GLY A 236 15.48 3.98 -1.73
C GLY A 236 16.82 4.72 -1.66
N TRP A 237 17.18 5.50 -2.69
CA TRP A 237 18.48 6.17 -2.81
C TRP A 237 18.81 7.15 -1.70
N ARG A 238 17.81 7.81 -1.12
CA ARG A 238 18.03 8.83 -0.07
C ARG A 238 18.28 8.15 1.29
N ILE A 239 17.58 7.05 1.56
CA ILE A 239 17.69 6.28 2.80
C ILE A 239 18.97 5.43 2.80
N ILE A 240 19.49 5.07 1.63
CA ILE A 240 20.80 4.42 1.46
C ILE A 240 21.99 5.32 1.91
N ARG A 241 21.80 6.65 1.98
CA ARG A 241 22.87 7.61 2.32
C ARG A 241 22.86 8.07 3.78
N THR A 242 21.82 7.76 4.53
CA THR A 242 21.70 7.98 5.98
C THR A 242 22.05 6.71 6.73
#